data_AF-A0A2E1VQV2-F1
#
_entry.id   AF-A0A2E1VQV2-F1
#
_cell.length_a   1.000
_cell.length_b   1.000
_cell.length_c   1.000
_cell.angle_alpha   90.00
_cell.angle_beta   90.00
_cell.angle_gamma   90.00
#
_symmetry.space_group_name_H-M   'P 1'
#
loop_
_entity.id
_entity.type
_entity.pdbx_description
1 polymer ?
#
loop_
_entity_poly.entity_id
_entity_poly.type
_entity_poly.pdbx_seq_one_letter_code
_entity_poly.pdbx_strand_id
1 'polypeptide(L)'
;MTASLDTLFALCAAVHRGEIEAMPAAAAAVEQEHGPGATRELLRQLHLYFGFPRIVQALNACAPALAAPTAEDAASAAPAQPREAGEQLFRTLYAEDADKVLPHLERLDPCFQSWILEHAYARVLARPRLDLATKERIAIACLAATRCWKQWESHQAIARRHGVSLAVLRQDLRAIEDWIGRASVQQAEQALDRLSS
;
A
#
# COMPACT_ATOMS: atom_id res chain seq x y z
N MET A 1 15.30 -14.74 1.92
CA MET A 1 15.25 -13.41 2.57
C MET A 1 14.29 -12.57 1.75
N THR A 2 13.28 -11.96 2.37
CA THR A 2 12.38 -11.02 1.67
C THR A 2 13.16 -9.74 1.35
N ALA A 3 12.93 -9.14 0.17
CA ALA A 3 13.62 -7.92 -0.24
C ALA A 3 13.35 -6.74 0.72
N SER A 4 14.36 -5.87 0.90
CA SER A 4 14.16 -4.60 1.57
C SER A 4 13.20 -3.72 0.78
N LEU A 5 12.49 -2.81 1.45
CA LEU A 5 11.61 -1.82 0.81
C LEU A 5 12.04 -0.39 1.13
N ASP A 6 13.30 -0.17 1.53
CA ASP A 6 13.78 1.12 2.01
C ASP A 6 13.55 2.26 1.01
N THR A 7 13.81 2.03 -0.29
CA THR A 7 13.56 3.04 -1.34
C THR A 7 12.08 3.34 -1.52
N LEU A 8 11.21 2.32 -1.46
CA LEU A 8 9.76 2.50 -1.51
C LEU A 8 9.27 3.26 -0.28
N PHE A 9 9.74 2.90 0.92
CA PHE A 9 9.39 3.59 2.16
C PHE A 9 9.88 5.04 2.19
N ALA A 10 11.06 5.33 1.65
CA ALA A 10 11.57 6.69 1.53
C ALA A 10 10.64 7.56 0.68
N LEU A 11 10.16 7.05 -0.46
CA LEU A 11 9.19 7.77 -1.28
C LEU A 11 7.83 7.90 -0.56
N CYS A 12 7.35 6.83 0.11
CA CYS A 12 6.13 6.90 0.92
C CYS A 12 6.22 8.01 1.99
N ALA A 13 7.37 8.11 2.66
CA ALA A 13 7.62 9.11 3.69
C ALA A 13 7.61 10.54 3.15
N ALA A 14 8.34 10.77 2.06
CA ALA A 14 8.38 12.06 1.39
C ALA A 14 6.97 12.49 0.95
N VAL A 15 6.19 11.58 0.34
CA VAL A 15 4.81 11.82 -0.08
C VAL A 15 3.90 12.12 1.11
N HIS A 16 3.96 11.34 2.19
CA HIS A 16 3.13 11.56 3.37
C HIS A 16 3.40 12.94 4.00
N ARG A 17 4.67 13.35 4.07
CA ARG A 17 5.10 14.62 4.69
C ARG A 17 4.98 15.83 3.77
N GLY A 18 4.78 15.62 2.47
CA GLY A 18 4.79 16.70 1.49
C GLY A 18 6.19 17.29 1.25
N GLU A 19 7.24 16.48 1.38
CA GLU A 19 8.63 16.88 1.17
C GLU A 19 8.96 16.92 -0.34
N ILE A 20 8.39 17.90 -1.05
CA ILE A 20 8.45 18.01 -2.52
C ILE A 20 9.88 17.90 -3.07
N GLU A 21 10.86 18.54 -2.42
CA GLU A 21 12.26 18.54 -2.85
C GLU A 21 12.94 17.16 -2.73
N ALA A 22 12.46 16.29 -1.83
CA ALA A 22 13.02 14.95 -1.63
C ALA A 22 12.44 13.91 -2.61
N MET A 23 11.23 14.17 -3.14
CA MET A 23 10.50 13.22 -3.98
C MET A 23 11.23 12.81 -5.27
N PRO A 24 11.90 13.72 -6.04
CA PRO A 24 12.57 13.33 -7.28
C PRO A 24 13.66 12.28 -7.06
N ALA A 25 14.49 12.48 -6.03
CA ALA A 25 15.58 11.56 -5.70
C ALA A 25 15.05 10.20 -5.20
N ALA A 26 14.04 10.23 -4.32
CA ALA A 26 13.40 9.01 -3.84
C ALA A 26 12.71 8.22 -4.97
N ALA A 27 12.03 8.91 -5.89
CA ALA A 27 11.43 8.32 -7.08
C ALA A 27 12.47 7.69 -8.02
N ALA A 28 13.60 8.38 -8.26
CA ALA A 28 14.67 7.83 -9.08
C ALA A 28 15.25 6.55 -8.45
N ALA A 29 15.41 6.50 -7.13
CA ALA A 29 15.87 5.31 -6.43
C ALA A 29 14.87 4.14 -6.56
N VAL A 30 13.57 4.42 -6.47
CA VAL A 30 12.52 3.40 -6.70
C VAL A 30 12.58 2.84 -8.12
N GLU A 31 12.74 3.69 -9.14
CA GLU A 31 12.84 3.24 -10.55
C GLU A 31 14.12 2.43 -10.79
N GLN A 32 15.23 2.79 -10.15
CA GLN A 32 16.50 2.07 -10.26
C GLN A 32 16.42 0.67 -9.64
N GLU A 33 15.76 0.52 -8.50
CA GLU A 33 15.69 -0.75 -7.76
C GLU A 33 14.55 -1.66 -8.26
N HIS A 34 13.37 -1.10 -8.53
CA HIS A 34 12.14 -1.85 -8.85
C HIS A 34 11.79 -1.81 -10.33
N GLY A 35 12.56 -1.08 -11.12
CA GLY A 35 12.44 -1.00 -12.57
C GLY A 35 11.45 0.04 -13.09
N PRO A 36 11.38 0.19 -14.42
CA PRO A 36 10.58 1.24 -15.07
C PRO A 36 9.09 1.20 -14.70
N GLY A 37 8.58 2.34 -14.25
CA GLY A 37 7.18 2.56 -13.89
C GLY A 37 6.82 2.18 -12.45
N ALA A 38 7.78 1.69 -11.65
CA ALA A 38 7.55 1.34 -10.25
C ALA A 38 7.12 2.56 -9.41
N THR A 39 7.69 3.75 -9.66
CA THR A 39 7.29 4.98 -8.97
C THR A 39 5.84 5.32 -9.28
N ARG A 40 5.46 5.27 -10.56
CA ARG A 40 4.08 5.54 -10.99
C ARG A 40 3.11 4.59 -10.30
N GLU A 41 3.47 3.32 -10.19
CA GLU A 41 2.64 2.31 -9.53
C GLU A 41 2.52 2.54 -8.02
N LEU A 42 3.62 2.85 -7.34
CA LEU A 42 3.59 3.19 -5.93
C LEU A 42 2.69 4.40 -5.68
N LEU A 43 2.83 5.48 -6.46
CA LEU A 43 1.98 6.67 -6.34
C LEU A 43 0.49 6.36 -6.57
N ARG A 44 0.17 5.45 -7.52
CA ARG A 44 -1.19 4.92 -7.68
C ARG A 44 -1.65 4.13 -6.46
N GLN A 45 -0.81 3.41 -5.74
CA GLN A 45 -1.25 2.78 -4.49
C GLN A 45 -1.46 3.81 -3.37
N LEU A 46 -0.55 4.78 -3.24
CA LEU A 46 -0.54 5.74 -2.12
C LEU A 46 -1.78 6.64 -2.04
N HIS A 47 -2.50 6.88 -3.14
CA HIS A 47 -3.75 7.68 -3.07
C HIS A 47 -4.82 7.03 -2.20
N LEU A 48 -4.77 5.71 -2.00
CA LEU A 48 -5.68 5.00 -1.10
C LEU A 48 -5.50 5.42 0.36
N TYR A 49 -4.32 5.93 0.72
CA TYR A 49 -3.99 6.33 2.10
C TYR A 49 -3.88 7.85 2.26
N PHE A 50 -3.36 8.56 1.26
CA PHE A 50 -3.07 10.00 1.34
C PHE A 50 -3.97 10.87 0.46
N GLY A 51 -4.85 10.26 -0.33
CA GLY A 51 -5.82 10.94 -1.18
C GLY A 51 -5.22 11.53 -2.47
N PHE A 52 -6.10 11.84 -3.43
CA PHE A 52 -5.72 12.39 -4.73
C PHE A 52 -4.89 13.68 -4.68
N PRO A 53 -5.20 14.69 -3.84
CA PRO A 53 -4.45 15.95 -3.84
C PRO A 53 -2.96 15.75 -3.55
N ARG A 54 -2.62 14.86 -2.62
CA ARG A 54 -1.24 14.55 -2.29
C ARG A 54 -0.53 13.84 -3.43
N ILE A 55 -1.20 12.92 -4.09
CA ILE A 55 -0.63 12.16 -5.20
C ILE A 55 -0.45 13.02 -6.45
N VAL A 56 -1.32 13.98 -6.72
CA VAL A 56 -1.11 14.95 -7.81
C VAL A 56 0.15 15.79 -7.57
N GLN A 57 0.35 16.26 -6.33
CA GLN A 57 1.60 16.96 -5.97
C GLN A 57 2.83 16.06 -6.18
N ALA A 58 2.75 14.82 -5.73
CA ALA A 58 3.84 13.85 -5.88
C ALA A 58 4.12 13.51 -7.35
N LEU A 59 3.10 13.31 -8.18
CA LEU A 59 3.27 13.06 -9.62
C LEU A 59 4.00 14.21 -10.32
N ASN A 60 3.66 15.45 -9.97
CA ASN A 60 4.34 16.63 -10.51
C ASN A 60 5.80 16.70 -10.04
N ALA A 61 6.07 16.45 -8.76
CA ALA A 61 7.41 16.46 -8.20
C ALA A 61 8.30 15.33 -8.79
N CYS A 62 7.75 14.13 -8.91
CA CYS A 62 8.45 12.95 -9.41
C CYS A 62 8.59 12.93 -10.94
N ALA A 63 7.96 13.85 -11.68
CA ALA A 63 7.95 13.84 -13.15
C ALA A 63 9.33 13.63 -13.81
N PRO A 64 10.43 14.23 -13.33
CA PRO A 64 11.77 13.99 -13.91
C PRO A 64 12.29 12.55 -13.77
N ALA A 65 11.79 11.80 -12.78
CA ALA A 65 12.19 10.42 -12.52
C ALA A 65 11.25 9.39 -13.17
N LEU A 66 10.04 9.78 -13.58
CA LEU A 66 9.08 8.84 -14.14
C LEU A 66 9.53 8.31 -15.51
N ALA A 67 9.62 6.99 -15.65
CA ALA A 67 9.73 6.36 -16.97
C ALA A 67 8.56 6.78 -17.87
N ALA A 68 8.76 6.83 -19.19
CA ALA A 68 7.67 7.14 -20.13
C ALA A 68 6.46 6.20 -19.91
N PRO A 69 5.21 6.69 -19.97
CA PRO A 69 4.03 5.83 -19.85
C PRO A 69 4.01 4.78 -20.97
N THR A 70 3.82 3.52 -20.61
CA THR A 70 3.59 2.44 -21.57
C THR A 70 2.10 2.36 -21.94
N ALA A 71 1.77 1.56 -22.96
CA ALA A 71 0.36 1.25 -23.26
C ALA A 71 -0.36 0.58 -22.07
N GLU A 72 0.36 -0.24 -21.28
CA GLU A 72 -0.16 -0.86 -20.06
C GLU A 72 -0.44 0.17 -18.94
N ASP A 73 0.36 1.24 -18.88
CA ASP A 73 0.12 2.34 -17.95
C ASP A 73 -1.07 3.23 -18.36
N ALA A 74 -1.31 3.35 -19.66
CA ALA A 74 -2.40 4.14 -20.24
C ALA A 74 -3.74 3.38 -20.30
N ALA A 75 -3.69 2.04 -20.35
CA ALA A 75 -4.88 1.21 -20.32
C ALA A 75 -5.66 1.45 -19.01
N SER A 76 -6.98 1.61 -19.11
CA SER A 76 -7.86 1.57 -17.95
C SER A 76 -7.65 0.23 -17.26
N ALA A 77 -7.00 0.25 -16.09
CA ALA A 77 -6.71 -0.93 -15.30
C ALA A 77 -7.96 -1.69 -14.82
N ALA A 78 -9.15 -1.15 -15.06
CA ALA A 78 -10.40 -1.79 -14.68
C ALA A 78 -10.65 -3.02 -15.59
N PRO A 79 -10.77 -4.23 -15.02
CA PRO A 79 -11.21 -5.39 -15.78
C PRO A 79 -12.65 -5.18 -16.26
N ALA A 80 -13.10 -5.97 -17.23
CA ALA A 80 -14.46 -5.89 -17.78
C ALA A 80 -15.55 -6.03 -16.70
N GLN A 81 -15.22 -6.75 -15.62
CA GLN A 81 -16.05 -7.02 -14.45
C GLN A 81 -15.29 -6.57 -13.19
N PRO A 82 -15.24 -5.24 -12.93
CA PRO A 82 -14.41 -4.68 -11.86
C PRO A 82 -14.86 -5.11 -10.47
N ARG A 83 -16.17 -5.27 -10.25
CA ARG A 83 -16.68 -5.67 -8.94
C ARG A 83 -16.26 -7.09 -8.61
N GLU A 84 -16.45 -8.02 -9.53
CA GLU A 84 -16.14 -9.44 -9.40
C GLU A 84 -14.64 -9.66 -9.22
N ALA A 85 -13.81 -9.00 -10.04
CA ALA A 85 -12.36 -9.08 -9.93
C ALA A 85 -11.85 -8.51 -8.59
N GLY A 86 -12.43 -7.39 -8.15
CA GLY A 86 -12.13 -6.77 -6.88
C GLY A 86 -12.50 -7.66 -5.69
N GLU A 87 -13.69 -8.24 -5.72
CA GLU A 87 -14.16 -9.17 -4.69
C GLU A 87 -13.33 -10.45 -4.65
N GLN A 88 -12.94 -10.98 -5.81
CA GLN A 88 -12.04 -12.14 -5.89
C GLN A 88 -10.71 -11.85 -5.19
N LEU A 89 -10.05 -10.74 -5.53
CA LEU A 89 -8.80 -10.33 -4.86
C LEU A 89 -9.01 -10.09 -3.37
N PHE A 90 -10.10 -9.40 -2.99
CA PHE A 90 -10.44 -9.14 -1.59
C PHE A 90 -10.56 -10.44 -0.79
N ARG A 91 -11.30 -11.41 -1.33
CA ARG A 91 -11.49 -12.73 -0.69
C ARG A 91 -10.19 -13.53 -0.64
N THR A 92 -9.33 -13.46 -1.65
CA THR A 92 -7.98 -14.06 -1.60
C THR A 92 -7.14 -13.48 -0.46
N LEU A 93 -7.26 -12.18 -0.20
CA LEU A 93 -6.50 -11.49 0.84
C LEU A 93 -7.04 -11.73 2.24
N TYR A 94 -8.35 -11.55 2.42
CA TYR A 94 -9.01 -11.64 3.73
C TYR A 94 -9.39 -13.07 4.14
N ALA A 95 -9.39 -14.02 3.20
CA ALA A 95 -9.81 -15.41 3.44
C ALA A 95 -11.16 -15.47 4.17
N GLU A 96 -11.27 -16.22 5.25
CA GLU A 96 -12.49 -16.35 6.07
C GLU A 96 -13.00 -15.03 6.68
N ASP A 97 -12.15 -14.01 6.83
CA ASP A 97 -12.58 -12.71 7.35
C ASP A 97 -13.42 -11.93 6.33
N ALA A 98 -13.32 -12.27 5.03
CA ALA A 98 -14.08 -11.60 3.99
C ALA A 98 -15.60 -11.73 4.22
N ASP A 99 -16.05 -12.88 4.72
CA ASP A 99 -17.46 -13.17 5.00
C ASP A 99 -18.02 -12.37 6.19
N LYS A 100 -17.13 -11.74 6.98
CA LYS A 100 -17.51 -10.79 8.02
C LYS A 100 -17.41 -9.35 7.53
N VAL A 101 -16.32 -9.01 6.84
CA VAL A 101 -16.03 -7.62 6.44
C VAL A 101 -16.97 -7.15 5.34
N LEU A 102 -17.23 -7.95 4.31
CA LEU A 102 -18.03 -7.51 3.16
C LEU A 102 -19.49 -7.22 3.53
N PRO A 103 -20.23 -8.10 4.26
CA PRO A 103 -21.60 -7.78 4.69
C PRO A 103 -21.64 -6.61 5.66
N HIS A 104 -20.61 -6.44 6.49
CA HIS A 104 -20.52 -5.30 7.40
C HIS A 104 -20.39 -3.98 6.63
N LEU A 105 -19.51 -3.92 5.62
CA LEU A 105 -19.36 -2.75 4.76
C LEU A 105 -20.64 -2.46 3.97
N GLU A 106 -21.29 -3.49 3.41
CA GLU A 106 -22.55 -3.35 2.69
C GLU A 106 -23.65 -2.73 3.55
N ARG A 107 -23.77 -3.20 4.80
CA ARG A 107 -24.75 -2.67 5.77
C ARG A 107 -24.46 -1.24 6.18
N LEU A 108 -23.18 -0.84 6.23
CA LEU A 108 -22.80 0.53 6.58
C LEU A 108 -23.00 1.49 5.42
N ASP A 109 -22.48 1.14 4.24
CA ASP A 109 -22.57 1.92 3.02
C ASP A 109 -22.27 1.04 1.79
N PRO A 110 -23.30 0.61 1.04
CA PRO A 110 -23.10 -0.24 -0.14
C PRO A 110 -22.38 0.49 -1.29
N CYS A 111 -22.48 1.82 -1.36
CA CYS A 111 -21.77 2.61 -2.37
C CYS A 111 -20.28 2.65 -2.03
N PHE A 112 -19.93 2.86 -0.77
CA PHE A 112 -18.54 2.81 -0.34
C PHE A 112 -17.93 1.41 -0.48
N GLN A 113 -18.70 0.36 -0.18
CA GLN A 113 -18.27 -1.02 -0.45
C GLN A 113 -17.97 -1.22 -1.95
N SER A 114 -18.79 -0.69 -2.86
CA SER A 114 -18.53 -0.80 -4.30
C SER A 114 -17.26 -0.07 -4.70
N TRP A 115 -16.96 1.11 -4.13
CA TRP A 115 -15.69 1.81 -4.37
C TRP A 115 -14.49 0.99 -3.90
N ILE A 116 -14.58 0.35 -2.74
CA ILE A 116 -13.51 -0.53 -2.26
C ILE A 116 -13.25 -1.64 -3.29
N LEU A 117 -14.28 -2.38 -3.68
CA LEU A 117 -14.12 -3.52 -4.59
C LEU A 117 -13.67 -3.09 -5.99
N GLU A 118 -14.42 -2.17 -6.62
CA GLU A 118 -14.24 -1.81 -8.01
C GLU A 118 -13.04 -0.88 -8.25
N HIS A 119 -12.64 -0.09 -7.26
CA HIS A 119 -11.53 0.86 -7.40
C HIS A 119 -10.30 0.40 -6.63
N ALA A 120 -10.36 0.29 -5.31
CA ALA A 120 -9.17 -0.04 -4.52
C ALA A 120 -8.64 -1.44 -4.88
N TYR A 121 -9.50 -2.47 -4.88
CA TYR A 121 -9.06 -3.83 -5.15
C TYR A 121 -8.89 -4.10 -6.65
N ALA A 122 -9.87 -3.78 -7.49
CA ALA A 122 -9.81 -4.14 -8.90
C ALA A 122 -8.93 -3.25 -9.77
N ARG A 123 -8.90 -1.93 -9.56
CA ARG A 123 -8.14 -1.00 -10.42
C ARG A 123 -6.73 -0.74 -9.92
N VAL A 124 -6.51 -0.79 -8.60
CA VAL A 124 -5.27 -0.35 -7.97
C VAL A 124 -4.46 -1.54 -7.50
N LEU A 125 -4.99 -2.34 -6.56
CA LEU A 125 -4.24 -3.42 -5.92
C LEU A 125 -4.05 -4.66 -6.82
N ALA A 126 -4.94 -4.91 -7.77
CA ALA A 126 -4.83 -6.04 -8.70
C ALA A 126 -3.72 -5.90 -9.76
N ARG A 127 -3.15 -4.69 -9.93
CA ARG A 127 -2.12 -4.44 -10.95
C ARG A 127 -0.82 -5.20 -10.62
N PRO A 128 -0.14 -5.83 -11.59
CA PRO A 128 0.90 -6.82 -11.29
C PRO A 128 2.30 -6.25 -10.99
N ARG A 129 2.53 -4.94 -11.21
CA ARG A 129 3.89 -4.37 -11.18
C ARG A 129 4.58 -4.45 -9.81
N LEU A 130 3.82 -4.29 -8.72
CA LEU A 130 4.29 -4.58 -7.37
C LEU A 130 3.59 -5.85 -6.88
N ASP A 131 4.34 -6.80 -6.32
CA ASP A 131 3.75 -8.01 -5.77
C ASP A 131 2.88 -7.71 -4.53
N LEU A 132 2.04 -8.68 -4.18
CA LEU A 132 1.05 -8.50 -3.12
C LEU A 132 1.70 -8.30 -1.74
N ALA A 133 2.78 -9.02 -1.45
CA ALA A 133 3.52 -8.89 -0.21
C ALA A 133 4.11 -7.48 -0.05
N THR A 134 4.64 -6.90 -1.13
CA THR A 134 5.16 -5.55 -1.18
C THR A 134 4.05 -4.53 -0.97
N LYS A 135 2.91 -4.68 -1.66
CA LYS A 135 1.76 -3.78 -1.49
C LYS A 135 1.24 -3.79 -0.05
N GLU A 136 1.13 -4.95 0.58
CA GLU A 136 0.66 -5.06 1.97
C GLU A 136 1.67 -4.45 2.96
N ARG A 137 2.98 -4.62 2.76
CA ARG A 137 4.00 -3.96 3.59
C ARG A 137 3.96 -2.43 3.45
N ILE A 138 3.74 -1.91 2.25
CA ILE A 138 3.50 -0.48 2.01
C ILE A 138 2.22 -0.01 2.73
N ALA A 139 1.13 -0.79 2.64
CA ALA A 139 -0.13 -0.49 3.31
C ALA A 139 0.06 -0.38 4.83
N ILE A 140 0.74 -1.36 5.44
CA ILE A 140 1.07 -1.40 6.88
C ILE A 140 1.87 -0.15 7.27
N ALA A 141 2.88 0.24 6.50
CA ALA A 141 3.66 1.45 6.77
C ALA A 141 2.81 2.73 6.70
N CYS A 142 1.98 2.88 5.68
CA CYS A 142 1.08 4.03 5.52
C CYS A 142 0.01 4.10 6.61
N LEU A 143 -0.57 2.96 7.01
CA LEU A 143 -1.57 2.87 8.06
C LEU A 143 -0.98 3.16 9.45
N ALA A 144 0.27 2.76 9.69
CA ALA A 144 1.01 3.16 10.89
C ALA A 144 1.28 4.67 10.91
N ALA A 145 1.72 5.22 9.77
CA ALA A 145 2.01 6.64 9.62
C ALA A 145 0.76 7.53 9.85
N THR A 146 -0.41 7.03 9.46
CA THR A 146 -1.72 7.71 9.65
C THR A 146 -2.46 7.27 10.92
N ARG A 147 -1.85 6.39 11.74
CA ARG A 147 -2.41 5.85 13.00
C ARG A 147 -3.77 5.16 12.84
N CYS A 148 -4.02 4.56 11.68
CA CYS A 148 -5.24 3.81 11.37
C CYS A 148 -5.13 2.37 11.89
N TRP A 149 -5.06 2.20 13.22
CA TRP A 149 -4.59 0.97 13.85
C TRP A 149 -5.48 -0.26 13.62
N LYS A 150 -6.81 -0.11 13.52
CA LYS A 150 -7.70 -1.25 13.23
C LYS A 150 -7.42 -1.83 11.85
N GLN A 151 -7.23 -0.97 10.86
CA GLN A 151 -6.89 -1.37 9.49
C GLN A 151 -5.46 -1.90 9.45
N TRP A 152 -4.53 -1.29 10.19
CA TRP A 152 -3.18 -1.82 10.35
C TRP A 152 -3.18 -3.28 10.83
N GLU A 153 -4.01 -3.60 11.83
CA GLU A 153 -4.17 -4.98 12.35
C GLU A 153 -4.70 -5.94 11.29
N SER A 154 -5.66 -5.52 10.46
CA SER A 154 -6.15 -6.32 9.33
C SER A 154 -5.06 -6.55 8.28
N HIS A 155 -4.35 -5.49 7.87
CA HIS A 155 -3.33 -5.57 6.83
C HIS A 155 -2.10 -6.37 7.26
N GLN A 156 -1.65 -6.30 8.52
CA GLN A 156 -0.59 -7.19 8.99
C GLN A 156 -1.03 -8.67 9.00
N ALA A 157 -2.30 -8.95 9.32
CA ALA A 157 -2.81 -10.33 9.31
C ALA A 157 -2.82 -10.88 7.88
N ILE A 158 -3.24 -10.05 6.92
CA ILE A 158 -3.17 -10.35 5.49
C ILE A 158 -1.72 -10.62 5.06
N ALA A 159 -0.80 -9.70 5.33
CA ALA A 159 0.61 -9.86 4.96
C ALA A 159 1.19 -11.19 5.49
N ARG A 160 0.87 -11.56 6.73
CA ARG A 160 1.32 -12.82 7.34
C ARG A 160 0.71 -14.05 6.68
N ARG A 161 -0.59 -14.03 6.36
CA ARG A 161 -1.25 -15.12 5.60
C ARG A 161 -0.58 -15.34 4.25
N HIS A 162 -0.05 -14.26 3.65
CA HIS A 162 0.65 -14.26 2.36
C HIS A 162 2.19 -14.35 2.50
N GLY A 163 2.68 -14.89 3.62
CA GLY A 163 4.09 -15.30 3.77
C GLY A 163 5.05 -14.23 4.30
N VAL A 164 4.58 -13.04 4.66
CA VAL A 164 5.42 -12.03 5.33
C VAL A 164 5.60 -12.39 6.80
N SER A 165 6.82 -12.73 7.19
CA SER A 165 7.11 -13.11 8.58
C SER A 165 7.03 -11.93 9.55
N LEU A 166 6.76 -12.20 10.84
CA LEU A 166 6.82 -11.19 11.89
C LEU A 166 8.19 -10.51 12.00
N ALA A 167 9.28 -11.21 11.67
CA ALA A 167 10.61 -10.63 11.66
C ALA A 167 10.76 -9.56 10.57
N VAL A 168 10.21 -9.81 9.38
CA VAL A 168 10.17 -8.82 8.28
C VAL A 168 9.31 -7.62 8.67
N LEU A 169 8.13 -7.83 9.26
CA LEU A 169 7.28 -6.71 9.71
C LEU A 169 7.98 -5.85 10.77
N ARG A 170 8.69 -6.46 11.73
CA ARG A 170 9.49 -5.71 12.72
C ARG A 170 10.64 -4.95 12.07
N GLN A 171 11.31 -5.55 11.08
CA GLN A 171 12.36 -4.89 10.33
C GLN A 171 11.81 -3.66 9.59
N ASP A 172 10.66 -3.79 8.91
CA ASP A 172 10.01 -2.70 8.20
C ASP A 172 9.65 -1.55 9.15
N LEU A 173 9.04 -1.86 10.30
CA LEU A 173 8.69 -0.86 11.32
C LEU A 173 9.91 -0.07 11.82
N ARG A 174 11.05 -0.73 12.00
CA ARG A 174 12.30 -0.08 12.40
C ARG A 174 12.88 0.78 11.29
N ALA A 175 12.82 0.30 10.03
CA ALA A 175 13.28 1.05 8.87
C ALA A 175 12.51 2.37 8.68
N ILE A 176 11.24 2.41 9.12
CA ILE A 176 10.39 3.60 9.05
C ILE A 176 10.29 4.38 10.37
N GLU A 177 11.13 4.11 11.38
CA GLU A 177 11.05 4.81 12.68
C GLU A 177 11.18 6.33 12.50
N ASP A 178 12.13 6.77 11.70
CA ASP A 178 12.31 8.19 11.40
C ASP A 178 11.08 8.79 10.73
N TRP A 179 10.31 7.99 9.98
CA TRP A 179 9.08 8.41 9.30
C TRP A 179 7.90 8.53 10.28
N ILE A 180 7.59 7.48 11.03
CA ILE A 180 6.35 7.35 11.83
C ILE A 180 6.52 7.67 13.32
N GLY A 181 7.76 7.80 13.77
CA GLY A 181 8.15 8.06 15.16
C GLY A 181 8.16 6.81 16.05
N ARG A 182 9.06 6.81 17.04
CA ARG A 182 9.28 5.72 18.00
C ARG A 182 8.01 5.22 18.70
N ALA A 183 7.09 6.11 19.08
CA ALA A 183 5.86 5.72 19.75
C ALA A 183 4.96 4.84 18.85
N SER A 184 4.85 5.17 17.56
CA SER A 184 4.08 4.38 16.60
C SER A 184 4.75 3.02 16.34
N VAL A 185 6.09 3.00 16.24
CA VAL A 185 6.86 1.73 16.14
C VAL A 185 6.62 0.84 17.35
N GLN A 186 6.72 1.39 18.57
CA GLN A 186 6.49 0.63 19.80
C GLN A 186 5.07 0.07 19.88
N GLN A 187 4.06 0.86 19.52
CA GLN A 187 2.68 0.39 19.50
C GLN A 187 2.49 -0.77 18.51
N ALA A 188 3.09 -0.66 17.32
CA ALA A 188 3.04 -1.70 16.30
C ALA A 188 3.79 -2.98 16.73
N GLU A 189 5.00 -2.86 17.28
CA GLU A 189 5.76 -4.00 17.81
C GLU A 189 5.01 -4.72 18.94
N GLN A 190 4.41 -3.97 19.89
CA GLN A 190 3.56 -4.54 20.94
C GLN A 190 2.35 -5.28 20.37
N ALA A 191 1.78 -4.82 19.26
CA ALA A 191 0.71 -5.53 18.57
C ALA A 191 1.20 -6.84 17.95
N LEU A 192 2.39 -6.85 17.35
CA LEU A 192 3.01 -8.08 16.81
C LEU A 192 3.38 -9.09 17.89
N ASP A 193 3.77 -8.64 19.08
CA ASP A 193 4.12 -9.51 20.20
C ASP A 193 2.92 -10.34 20.68
N ARG A 194 1.72 -9.74 20.71
CA ARG A 194 0.45 -10.43 21.04
C ARG A 194 0.06 -11.53 20.04
N LEU A 195 0.70 -11.57 18.88
CA LEU A 195 0.46 -12.59 17.84
C LEU A 195 1.50 -13.71 17.88
N SER A 196 2.54 -13.56 18.70
CA SER A 196 3.60 -14.55 18.91
C SER A 196 3.32 -15.45 20.12
N SER A 197 2.34 -15.06 20.95
CA SER A 197 1.79 -15.81 22.09
C SER A 197 0.64 -16.70 21.67
#